data_AF-A0A960UMR4-F1
#
_entry.id   AF-A0A960UMR4-F1
#
_cell.length_a   1.000
_cell.length_b   1.000
_cell.length_c   1.000
_cell.angle_alpha   90.00
_cell.angle_beta   90.00
_cell.angle_gamma   90.00
#
_symmetry.space_group_name_H-M   'P 1'
#
loop_
_entity.id
_entity.type
_entity.pdbx_description
1 polymer ?
#
loop_
_entity_poly.entity_id
_entity_poly.type
_entity_poly.pdbx_seq_one_letter_code
_entity_poly.pdbx_strand_id
1 'polypeptide(L)'
;MENGKITDSKDGPWTLQSMFQKSALLLIPFFLYFLAFITGRPVYKQPDSMAPLSEEAGMRFQHGLLGRLILESRYLDTMADPLLESDARPGEVFRSVERSAVADRFYLVVSAFWCMTLMFCFLAGARGYWFYRPMIQVIMAPSIVILLGILLVARSKDLTSNFSVALYNHVILETVLLFLALGMFLYQRMRLDPLSQGRSFLDFLQKRGNGRRKSLSGGFTVAAQLVMITLAGTLISNVLLLPLYKLQLSFPGYFGILLLAAVIGLGIFYLISYSRVSAMTGEEKSLLAPPAFLGFRILSNTVFLTMLIGAITVVIGTIVTLAILNIDLLQATSVLSAVKGL
;
A
#
# COMPACT_ATOMS: atom_id res chain seq x y z
N MET A 1 -54.31 10.35 -27.87
CA MET A 1 -54.52 10.44 -26.42
C MET A 1 -54.07 9.14 -25.81
N GLU A 2 -52.86 9.09 -25.25
CA GLU A 2 -52.52 8.36 -24.02
C GLU A 2 -51.10 8.78 -23.63
N ASN A 3 -51.03 9.63 -22.60
CA ASN A 3 -49.81 10.15 -22.02
C ASN A 3 -49.20 9.07 -21.12
N GLY A 4 -48.15 8.40 -21.62
CA GLY A 4 -47.25 7.62 -20.77
C GLY A 4 -46.43 8.55 -19.88
N LYS A 5 -46.92 8.76 -18.65
CA LYS A 5 -46.15 9.41 -17.57
C LYS A 5 -44.89 8.60 -17.31
N ILE A 6 -43.76 9.10 -17.79
CA ILE A 6 -42.44 8.76 -17.27
C ILE A 6 -42.43 9.30 -15.85
N THR A 7 -42.54 8.41 -14.86
CA THR A 7 -42.33 8.73 -13.46
C THR A 7 -40.88 9.15 -13.30
N ASP A 8 -40.66 10.47 -13.20
CA ASP A 8 -39.46 11.06 -12.62
C ASP A 8 -39.25 10.46 -11.22
N SER A 9 -38.31 9.52 -11.11
CA SER A 9 -37.80 9.09 -9.82
C SER A 9 -37.04 10.28 -9.21
N LYS A 10 -37.70 10.98 -8.29
CA LYS A 10 -37.16 12.00 -7.39
C LYS A 10 -36.15 11.42 -6.39
N ASP A 11 -35.18 10.64 -6.84
CA ASP A 11 -33.99 10.32 -6.04
C ASP A 11 -32.99 11.46 -6.24
N GLY A 12 -33.22 12.54 -5.48
CA GLY A 12 -32.48 13.78 -5.60
C GLY A 12 -30.99 13.66 -5.24
N PRO A 13 -30.14 14.60 -5.71
CA PRO A 13 -28.69 14.65 -5.44
C PRO A 13 -28.30 14.71 -3.94
N TRP A 14 -29.26 15.00 -3.06
CA TRP A 14 -29.10 15.08 -1.61
C TRP A 14 -28.82 13.73 -0.92
N THR A 15 -29.26 12.60 -1.49
CA THR A 15 -28.99 11.27 -0.92
C THR A 15 -27.56 10.81 -1.20
N LEU A 16 -27.00 11.13 -2.37
CA LEU A 16 -25.61 10.80 -2.72
C LEU A 16 -24.61 11.58 -1.86
N GLN A 17 -24.81 12.89 -1.71
CA GLN A 17 -23.87 13.74 -0.97
C GLN A 17 -23.80 13.39 0.53
N SER A 18 -24.94 13.10 1.16
CA SER A 18 -25.00 12.66 2.56
C SER A 18 -24.39 11.27 2.77
N MET A 19 -24.41 10.39 1.76
CA MET A 19 -23.78 9.07 1.84
C MET A 19 -22.26 9.13 1.61
N PHE A 20 -21.77 10.00 0.72
CA PHE A 20 -20.34 10.25 0.55
C PHE A 20 -19.70 10.77 1.84
N GLN A 21 -20.35 11.73 2.51
CA GLN A 21 -19.91 12.23 3.83
C GLN A 21 -19.84 11.10 4.87
N LYS A 22 -20.83 10.20 4.93
CA LYS A 22 -20.82 9.07 5.87
C LYS A 22 -19.65 8.10 5.63
N SER A 23 -19.33 7.80 4.38
CA SER A 23 -18.18 6.94 4.06
C SER A 23 -16.82 7.60 4.33
N ALA A 24 -16.72 8.92 4.14
CA ALA A 24 -15.49 9.66 4.40
C ALA A 24 -15.20 9.75 5.91
N LEU A 25 -16.23 9.93 6.75
CA LEU A 25 -16.09 9.94 8.21
C LEU A 25 -15.47 8.64 8.77
N LEU A 26 -15.72 7.52 8.10
CA LEU A 26 -15.17 6.21 8.47
C LEU A 26 -13.67 6.08 8.16
N LEU A 27 -13.05 7.01 7.43
CA LEU A 27 -11.59 7.06 7.23
C LEU A 27 -10.84 7.68 8.43
N ILE A 28 -11.53 8.48 9.24
CA ILE A 28 -10.97 9.14 10.43
C ILE A 28 -10.33 8.14 11.41
N PRO A 29 -10.99 7.03 11.81
CA PRO A 29 -10.38 6.08 12.74
C PRO A 29 -9.10 5.43 12.17
N PHE A 30 -9.02 5.18 10.86
CA PHE A 30 -7.78 4.70 10.24
C PHE A 30 -6.69 5.76 10.28
N PHE A 31 -7.02 7.01 9.93
CA PHE A 31 -6.07 8.11 10.00
C PHE A 31 -5.50 8.26 11.43
N LEU A 32 -6.37 8.23 12.44
CA LEU A 32 -5.96 8.30 13.84
C LEU A 32 -5.09 7.11 14.27
N TYR A 33 -5.41 5.90 13.80
CA TYR A 33 -4.60 4.71 14.08
C TYR A 33 -3.17 4.84 13.53
N PHE A 34 -3.02 5.23 12.26
CA PHE A 34 -1.70 5.42 11.65
C PHE A 34 -0.97 6.62 12.27
N LEU A 35 -1.68 7.69 12.62
CA LEU A 35 -1.08 8.83 13.31
C LEU A 35 -0.56 8.42 14.70
N ALA A 36 -1.34 7.67 15.47
CA ALA A 36 -0.92 7.14 16.77
C ALA A 36 0.24 6.15 16.66
N PHE A 37 0.36 5.42 15.54
CA PHE A 37 1.52 4.58 15.27
C PHE A 37 2.80 5.41 15.07
N ILE A 38 2.69 6.59 14.46
CA ILE A 38 3.82 7.52 14.28
C ILE A 38 4.19 8.21 15.59
N THR A 39 3.22 8.79 16.29
CA THR A 39 3.44 9.67 17.46
C THR A 39 3.59 8.91 18.77
N GLY A 40 2.91 7.78 18.90
CA GLY A 40 2.85 6.98 20.12
C GLY A 40 1.42 6.82 20.62
N ARG A 41 1.24 5.83 21.50
CA ARG A 41 -0.07 5.47 22.02
C ARG A 41 0.02 5.09 23.50
N PRO A 42 -1.06 5.32 24.27
CA PRO A 42 -1.15 4.76 25.61
C PRO A 42 -1.22 3.23 25.51
N VAL A 43 -0.44 2.56 26.35
CA VAL A 43 -0.34 1.10 26.43
C VAL A 43 -0.37 0.73 27.89
N TYR A 44 -1.25 -0.22 28.22
CA TYR A 44 -1.26 -0.87 29.52
C TYR A 44 -0.02 -1.75 29.62
N LYS A 45 0.87 -1.44 30.57
CA LYS A 45 2.08 -2.24 30.82
C LYS A 45 1.90 -2.98 32.13
N GLN A 46 2.06 -4.30 32.08
CA GLN A 46 2.22 -5.11 33.28
C GLN A 46 3.71 -5.24 33.56
N PRO A 47 4.16 -5.02 34.81
CA PRO A 47 5.56 -5.19 35.19
C PRO A 47 6.00 -6.62 34.90
N ASP A 48 7.21 -6.75 34.37
CA ASP A 48 7.79 -8.06 34.10
C ASP A 48 8.09 -8.77 35.43
N SER A 49 8.15 -10.09 35.41
CA SER A 49 8.44 -10.89 36.61
C SER A 49 9.79 -10.57 37.28
N MET A 50 10.71 -9.95 36.51
CA MET A 50 12.01 -9.47 36.98
C MET A 50 12.09 -7.94 37.16
N ALA A 51 10.98 -7.21 37.01
CA ALA A 51 10.95 -5.78 37.22
C ALA A 51 11.09 -5.43 38.71
N PRO A 52 11.73 -4.31 39.07
CA PRO A 52 11.82 -3.88 40.46
C PRO A 52 10.41 -3.70 41.05
N LEU A 53 10.23 -4.06 42.33
CA LEU A 53 8.95 -4.04 43.07
C LEU A 53 8.22 -2.69 43.06
N SER A 54 8.89 -1.60 42.66
CA SER A 54 8.30 -0.26 42.49
C SER A 54 7.56 -0.06 41.16
N GLU A 55 7.66 -0.98 40.19
CA GLU A 55 6.88 -0.90 38.96
C GLU A 55 5.50 -1.50 39.15
N GLU A 56 4.49 -0.63 39.34
CA GLU A 56 3.09 -1.03 39.34
C GLU A 56 2.52 -1.15 37.92
N ALA A 57 1.51 -2.02 37.78
CA ALA A 57 0.74 -2.15 36.54
C ALA A 57 -0.07 -0.88 36.28
N GLY A 58 0.05 -0.32 35.08
CA GLY A 58 -0.60 0.94 34.78
C GLY A 58 -0.55 1.34 33.31
N MET A 59 -1.32 2.38 32.98
CA MET A 59 -1.26 3.01 31.66
C MET A 59 0.03 3.82 31.54
N ARG A 60 0.90 3.42 30.61
CA ARG A 60 2.11 4.17 30.25
C ARG A 60 2.06 4.56 28.78
N PHE A 61 2.69 5.68 28.44
CA PHE A 61 2.78 6.10 27.05
C PHE A 61 3.92 5.33 26.37
N GLN A 62 3.60 4.53 25.35
CA GLN A 62 4.62 3.89 24.53
C GLN A 62 4.99 4.83 23.38
N HIS A 63 6.29 5.08 23.22
CA HIS A 63 6.83 5.86 22.12
C HIS A 63 6.43 5.23 20.77
N GLY A 64 5.92 6.05 19.85
CA GLY A 64 5.69 5.65 18.47
C GLY A 64 7.00 5.55 17.68
N LEU A 65 6.89 5.34 16.36
CA LEU A 65 8.06 5.29 15.46
C LEU A 65 8.98 6.49 15.62
N LEU A 66 8.43 7.69 15.77
CA LEU A 66 9.22 8.91 15.87
C LEU A 66 10.00 8.96 17.18
N GLY A 67 9.35 8.62 18.30
CA GLY A 67 10.02 8.54 19.60
C GLY A 67 11.08 7.44 19.64
N ARG A 68 10.82 6.28 19.03
CA ARG A 68 11.81 5.20 18.91
C ARG A 68 13.02 5.65 18.08
N LEU A 69 12.79 6.30 16.95
CA LEU A 69 13.86 6.79 16.10
C LEU A 69 14.74 7.84 16.80
N ILE A 70 14.15 8.75 17.60
CA ILE A 70 14.92 9.72 18.40
C ILE A 70 15.78 9.01 19.45
N LEU A 71 15.24 7.97 20.11
CA LEU A 71 15.98 7.20 21.10
C LEU A 71 17.13 6.43 20.44
N GLU A 72 16.86 5.76 19.32
CA GLU A 72 17.86 5.03 18.55
C GLU A 72 18.94 5.98 17.99
N SER A 73 18.57 7.16 17.49
CA SER A 73 19.55 8.14 17.00
C SER A 73 20.44 8.65 18.14
N ARG A 74 19.86 9.00 19.30
CA ARG A 74 20.65 9.41 20.47
C ARG A 74 21.59 8.31 20.95
N TYR A 75 21.12 7.06 20.92
CA TYR A 75 21.94 5.90 21.28
C TYR A 75 23.11 5.73 20.30
N LEU A 76 22.85 5.81 19.00
CA LEU A 76 23.88 5.72 17.97
C LEU A 76 24.90 6.87 18.07
N ASP A 77 24.44 8.09 18.33
CA ASP A 77 25.32 9.26 18.52
C ASP A 77 26.22 9.08 19.76
N THR A 78 25.65 8.59 20.87
CA THR A 78 26.41 8.31 22.11
C THR A 78 27.43 7.20 21.89
N MET A 79 27.07 6.15 21.16
CA MET A 79 27.96 5.03 20.85
C MET A 79 29.01 5.34 19.78
N ALA A 80 28.78 6.36 18.96
CA ALA A 80 29.73 6.84 17.95
C ALA A 80 30.81 7.77 18.53
N ASP A 81 30.69 8.20 19.80
CA ASP A 81 31.61 9.15 20.43
C ASP A 81 33.07 8.62 20.40
N PRO A 82 34.02 9.33 19.76
CA PRO A 82 35.41 8.92 19.67
C PRO A 82 36.11 8.78 21.02
N LEU A 83 35.52 9.28 22.12
CA LEU A 83 36.02 9.14 23.49
C LEU A 83 35.63 7.81 24.14
N LEU A 84 34.70 7.03 23.56
CA LEU A 84 34.36 5.70 24.05
C LEU A 84 35.42 4.67 23.62
N GLU A 85 36.02 3.98 24.60
CA GLU A 85 36.91 2.85 24.36
C GLU A 85 36.23 1.76 23.50
N SER A 86 36.97 1.24 22.52
CA SER A 86 36.45 0.26 21.56
C SER A 86 35.94 -1.02 22.21
N ASP A 87 36.49 -1.40 23.36
CA ASP A 87 36.16 -2.62 24.09
C ASP A 87 34.86 -2.52 24.88
N ALA A 88 34.36 -1.29 25.12
CA ALA A 88 33.07 -1.05 25.76
C ALA A 88 31.88 -1.06 24.76
N ARG A 89 32.14 -1.20 23.45
CA ARG A 89 31.10 -1.14 22.40
C ARG A 89 30.59 -2.55 22.05
N PRO A 90 29.36 -2.93 22.41
CA PRO A 90 28.77 -4.19 21.95
C PRO A 90 28.44 -4.11 20.45
N GLY A 91 29.37 -4.57 19.60
CA GLY A 91 29.27 -4.42 18.14
C GLY A 91 28.02 -5.04 17.50
N GLU A 92 27.51 -6.15 18.06
CA GLU A 92 26.26 -6.76 17.60
C GLU A 92 25.03 -5.89 17.91
N VAL A 93 24.98 -5.31 19.11
CA VAL A 93 23.88 -4.43 19.52
C VAL A 93 23.90 -3.16 18.66
N PHE A 94 25.07 -2.56 18.45
CA PHE A 94 25.23 -1.38 17.59
C PHE A 94 24.71 -1.62 16.17
N ARG A 95 25.14 -2.70 15.51
CA ARG A 95 24.66 -3.06 14.16
C ARG A 95 23.17 -3.38 14.13
N SER A 96 22.64 -3.98 15.20
CA SER A 96 21.21 -4.28 15.30
C SER A 96 20.38 -2.99 15.40
N VAL A 97 20.82 -2.01 16.19
CA VAL A 97 20.16 -0.71 16.35
C VAL A 97 20.29 0.13 15.08
N GLU A 98 21.44 0.11 14.41
CA GLU A 98 21.61 0.79 13.12
C GLU A 98 20.64 0.24 12.06
N ARG A 99 20.52 -1.09 11.96
CA ARG A 99 19.56 -1.74 11.06
C ARG A 99 18.11 -1.42 11.43
N SER A 100 17.80 -1.40 12.73
CA SER A 100 16.48 -1.01 13.24
C SER A 100 16.14 0.43 12.86
N ALA A 101 17.06 1.37 13.07
CA ALA A 101 16.87 2.79 12.75
C ALA A 101 16.64 3.03 11.25
N VAL A 102 17.33 2.29 10.38
CA VAL A 102 17.08 2.35 8.93
C VAL A 102 15.69 1.84 8.58
N ALA A 103 15.27 0.71 9.15
CA ALA A 103 13.93 0.18 8.95
C ALA A 103 12.85 1.16 9.45
N ASP A 104 13.10 1.82 10.57
CA ASP A 104 12.18 2.79 11.18
C ASP A 104 12.01 4.05 10.38
N ARG A 105 13.09 4.59 9.81
CA ARG A 105 13.02 5.70 8.86
C ARG A 105 12.14 5.32 7.67
N PHE A 106 12.32 4.12 7.14
CA PHE A 106 11.49 3.62 6.04
C PHE A 106 10.02 3.49 6.45
N TYR A 107 9.71 2.86 7.59
CA TYR A 107 8.34 2.74 8.08
C TYR A 107 7.68 4.08 8.38
N LEU A 108 8.44 5.07 8.86
CA LEU A 108 7.96 6.42 9.10
C LEU A 108 7.55 7.10 7.78
N VAL A 109 8.40 7.03 6.75
CA VAL A 109 8.09 7.59 5.43
C VAL A 109 6.85 6.93 4.83
N VAL A 110 6.76 5.59 4.91
CA VAL A 110 5.60 4.83 4.40
C VAL A 110 4.32 5.19 5.18
N SER A 111 4.39 5.27 6.51
CA SER A 111 3.24 5.60 7.36
C SER A 111 2.77 7.05 7.13
N ALA A 112 3.71 8.00 7.00
CA ALA A 112 3.40 9.39 6.69
C ALA A 112 2.75 9.53 5.30
N PHE A 113 3.27 8.81 4.31
CA PHE A 113 2.65 8.74 2.98
C PHE A 113 1.23 8.15 3.04
N TRP A 114 1.02 7.13 3.87
CA TRP A 114 -0.30 6.54 4.08
C TRP A 114 -1.29 7.53 4.71
N CYS A 115 -0.88 8.24 5.77
CA CYS A 115 -1.67 9.30 6.40
C CYS A 115 -2.03 10.41 5.41
N MET A 116 -1.08 10.87 4.59
CA MET A 116 -1.31 11.88 3.57
C MET A 116 -2.33 11.39 2.52
N THR A 117 -2.23 10.14 2.11
CA THR A 117 -3.16 9.53 1.13
C THR A 117 -4.56 9.38 1.70
N LEU A 118 -4.70 8.97 2.97
CA LEU A 118 -5.98 8.92 3.69
C LEU A 118 -6.61 10.32 3.79
N MET A 119 -5.81 11.34 4.08
CA MET A 119 -6.26 12.74 4.10
C MET A 119 -6.77 13.19 2.73
N PHE A 120 -6.04 12.90 1.64
CA PHE A 120 -6.50 13.20 0.29
C PHE A 120 -7.77 12.44 -0.10
N CYS A 121 -7.89 11.18 0.32
CA CYS A 121 -9.11 10.40 0.11
C CYS A 121 -10.29 11.00 0.87
N PHE A 122 -10.09 11.43 2.12
CA PHE A 122 -11.11 12.12 2.90
C PHE A 122 -11.56 13.42 2.22
N LEU A 123 -10.61 14.27 1.79
CA LEU A 123 -10.87 15.51 1.07
C LEU A 123 -11.64 15.24 -0.24
N ALA A 124 -11.27 14.18 -0.96
CA ALA A 124 -11.95 13.80 -2.19
C ALA A 124 -13.39 13.34 -1.95
N GLY A 125 -13.64 12.61 -0.86
CA GLY A 125 -14.99 12.21 -0.44
C GLY A 125 -15.84 13.39 0.04
N ALA A 126 -15.24 14.30 0.82
CA ALA A 126 -15.93 15.49 1.34
C ALA A 126 -16.37 16.45 0.23
N ARG A 127 -15.58 16.56 -0.86
CA ARG A 127 -15.92 17.37 -2.03
C ARG A 127 -16.66 16.61 -3.14
N GLY A 128 -16.91 15.31 -2.95
CA GLY A 128 -17.69 14.51 -3.90
C GLY A 128 -17.00 14.27 -5.24
N TYR A 129 -15.67 14.23 -5.31
CA TYR A 129 -14.96 13.98 -6.56
C TYR A 129 -15.22 12.58 -7.10
N TRP A 130 -15.35 12.45 -8.42
CA TRP A 130 -15.68 11.18 -9.08
C TRP A 130 -14.70 10.04 -8.78
N PHE A 131 -13.42 10.36 -8.55
CA PHE A 131 -12.36 9.37 -8.30
C PHE A 131 -12.28 8.90 -6.83
N TYR A 132 -13.11 9.43 -5.93
CA TYR A 132 -13.12 9.01 -4.53
C TYR A 132 -13.39 7.52 -4.38
N ARG A 133 -14.41 6.98 -5.08
CA ARG A 133 -14.80 5.56 -4.99
C ARG A 133 -13.67 4.59 -5.38
N PRO A 134 -13.00 4.74 -6.53
CA PRO A 134 -11.87 3.87 -6.84
C PRO A 134 -10.68 4.12 -5.89
N MET A 135 -10.47 5.35 -5.42
CA MET A 135 -9.38 5.66 -4.48
C MET A 135 -9.56 4.93 -3.15
N ILE A 136 -10.75 4.96 -2.56
CA ILE A 136 -11.02 4.28 -1.30
C ILE A 136 -10.90 2.76 -1.43
N GLN A 137 -11.34 2.15 -2.54
CA GLN A 137 -11.15 0.71 -2.78
C GLN A 137 -9.67 0.31 -2.80
N VAL A 138 -8.84 1.11 -3.48
CA VAL A 138 -7.39 0.90 -3.57
C VAL A 138 -6.70 1.09 -2.21
N ILE A 139 -7.20 1.97 -1.35
CA ILE A 139 -6.64 2.18 0.01
C ILE A 139 -7.10 1.07 0.98
N MET A 140 -8.38 0.68 0.91
CA MET A 140 -8.97 -0.24 1.88
C MET A 140 -8.46 -1.66 1.72
N ALA A 141 -8.28 -2.16 0.50
CA ALA A 141 -7.76 -3.51 0.25
C ALA A 141 -6.40 -3.78 0.94
N PRO A 142 -5.34 -2.98 0.71
CA PRO A 142 -4.07 -3.15 1.41
C PRO A 142 -4.18 -2.85 2.92
N SER A 143 -5.04 -1.91 3.34
CA SER A 143 -5.26 -1.65 4.78
C SER A 143 -5.81 -2.88 5.51
N ILE A 144 -6.75 -3.60 4.89
CA ILE A 144 -7.30 -4.87 5.42
C ILE A 144 -6.19 -5.92 5.50
N VAL A 145 -5.38 -6.07 4.45
CA VAL A 145 -4.27 -7.05 4.43
C VAL A 145 -3.24 -6.75 5.51
N ILE A 146 -2.86 -5.49 5.68
CA ILE A 146 -1.90 -5.05 6.71
C ILE A 146 -2.47 -5.33 8.10
N LEU A 147 -3.71 -4.91 8.38
CA LEU A 147 -4.36 -5.14 9.67
C LEU A 147 -4.47 -6.64 9.98
N LEU A 148 -4.85 -7.45 8.99
CA LEU A 148 -4.93 -8.89 9.12
C LEU A 148 -3.56 -9.51 9.40
N GLY A 149 -2.52 -9.07 8.70
CA GLY A 149 -1.14 -9.52 8.91
C GLY A 149 -0.63 -9.19 10.31
N ILE A 150 -0.89 -7.99 10.81
CA ILE A 150 -0.54 -7.58 12.18
C ILE A 150 -1.26 -8.49 13.19
N LEU A 151 -2.55 -8.70 13.01
CA LEU A 151 -3.38 -9.46 13.94
C LEU A 151 -3.01 -10.96 13.98
N LEU A 152 -2.73 -11.56 12.83
CA LEU A 152 -2.39 -12.98 12.71
C LEU A 152 -0.93 -13.28 13.10
N VAL A 153 0.02 -12.45 12.65
CA VAL A 153 1.45 -12.77 12.75
C VAL A 153 2.11 -12.07 13.93
N ALA A 154 1.90 -10.76 14.08
CA ALA A 154 2.62 -9.99 15.09
C ALA A 154 2.02 -10.20 16.48
N ARG A 155 0.70 -10.39 16.59
CA ARG A 155 0.00 -10.44 17.88
C ARG A 155 -0.33 -11.84 18.40
N SER A 156 -0.23 -12.88 17.57
CA SER A 156 -0.41 -14.26 18.02
C SER A 156 0.59 -14.66 19.12
N LYS A 157 1.81 -14.11 19.08
CA LYS A 157 2.82 -14.28 20.13
C LYS A 157 2.50 -13.51 21.42
N ASP A 158 1.96 -12.30 21.30
CA ASP A 158 1.58 -11.50 22.48
C ASP A 158 0.34 -12.07 23.18
N LEU A 159 -0.61 -12.61 22.41
CA LEU A 159 -1.83 -13.27 22.88
C LEU A 159 -1.53 -14.52 23.72
N THR A 160 -0.44 -15.23 23.42
CA THR A 160 -0.03 -16.44 24.15
C THR A 160 0.76 -16.14 25.42
N SER A 161 1.46 -15.00 25.47
CA SER A 161 2.25 -14.59 26.64
C SER A 161 1.41 -13.88 27.70
N ASN A 162 0.67 -12.83 27.32
CA ASN A 162 -0.09 -12.00 28.26
C ASN A 162 -1.44 -11.58 27.65
N PHE A 163 -2.41 -12.50 27.70
CA PHE A 163 -3.72 -12.34 27.07
C PHE A 163 -4.41 -11.01 27.41
N SER A 164 -4.52 -10.65 28.70
CA SER A 164 -5.21 -9.42 29.14
C SER A 164 -4.53 -8.16 28.59
N VAL A 165 -3.20 -8.10 28.63
CA VAL A 165 -2.42 -6.96 28.14
C VAL A 165 -2.55 -6.82 26.62
N ALA A 166 -2.44 -7.93 25.88
CA ALA A 166 -2.58 -7.94 24.43
C ALA A 166 -3.99 -7.50 23.98
N LEU A 167 -5.02 -7.94 24.73
CA LEU A 167 -6.42 -7.70 24.40
C LEU A 167 -6.79 -6.22 24.57
N TYR A 168 -6.41 -5.60 25.70
CA TYR A 168 -6.66 -4.18 25.97
C TYR A 168 -5.88 -3.23 25.07
N ASN A 169 -4.64 -3.58 24.71
CA ASN A 169 -3.77 -2.64 24.02
C ASN A 169 -3.96 -2.59 22.50
N HIS A 170 -4.15 -3.75 21.87
CA HIS A 170 -3.99 -3.85 20.42
C HIS A 170 -5.15 -4.61 19.76
N VAL A 171 -5.55 -5.75 20.31
CA VAL A 171 -6.46 -6.67 19.61
C VAL A 171 -7.87 -6.09 19.45
N ILE A 172 -8.46 -5.50 20.50
CA ILE A 172 -9.82 -4.92 20.37
C ILE A 172 -9.84 -3.81 19.31
N LEU A 173 -8.89 -2.88 19.37
CA LEU A 173 -8.88 -1.72 18.47
C LEU A 173 -8.65 -2.16 17.02
N GLU A 174 -7.70 -3.08 16.80
CA GLU A 174 -7.38 -3.59 15.46
C GLU A 174 -8.51 -4.47 14.89
N THR A 175 -9.19 -5.27 15.71
CA THR A 175 -10.37 -6.04 15.27
C THR A 175 -11.54 -5.13 14.88
N VAL A 176 -11.82 -4.08 15.67
CA VAL A 176 -12.86 -3.10 15.34
C VAL A 176 -12.54 -2.38 14.03
N LEU A 177 -11.28 -1.94 13.85
CA LEU A 177 -10.83 -1.33 12.59
C LEU A 177 -10.96 -2.29 11.41
N LEU A 178 -10.56 -3.56 11.60
CA LEU A 178 -10.66 -4.58 10.55
C LEU A 178 -12.11 -4.84 10.15
N PHE A 179 -13.03 -4.96 11.12
CA PHE A 179 -14.45 -5.15 10.84
C PHE A 179 -15.05 -3.96 10.10
N LEU A 180 -14.70 -2.74 10.52
CA LEU A 180 -15.12 -1.51 9.86
C LEU A 180 -14.55 -1.41 8.44
N ALA A 181 -13.29 -1.84 8.25
CA ALA A 181 -12.65 -1.88 6.94
C ALA A 181 -13.35 -2.86 5.99
N LEU A 182 -13.59 -4.08 6.47
CA LEU A 182 -14.23 -5.14 5.71
C LEU A 182 -15.68 -4.76 5.38
N GLY A 183 -16.42 -4.22 6.35
CA GLY A 183 -17.78 -3.73 6.16
C GLY A 183 -17.86 -2.64 5.09
N MET A 184 -16.93 -1.68 5.12
CA MET A 184 -16.86 -0.63 4.09
C MET A 184 -16.50 -1.20 2.71
N PHE A 185 -15.51 -2.10 2.65
CA PHE A 185 -15.08 -2.73 1.41
C PHE A 185 -16.22 -3.54 0.76
N LEU A 186 -16.92 -4.34 1.56
CA LEU A 186 -18.07 -5.13 1.12
C LEU A 186 -19.24 -4.24 0.73
N TYR A 187 -19.54 -3.20 1.50
CA TYR A 187 -20.60 -2.24 1.18
C TYR A 187 -20.37 -1.55 -0.17
N GLN A 188 -19.14 -1.12 -0.43
CA GLN A 188 -18.78 -0.50 -1.71
C GLN A 188 -18.80 -1.49 -2.87
N ARG A 189 -18.49 -2.76 -2.62
CA ARG A 189 -18.52 -3.82 -3.63
C ARG A 189 -19.95 -4.26 -3.97
N MET A 190 -20.83 -4.37 -2.98
CA MET A 190 -22.23 -4.79 -3.20
C MET A 190 -23.07 -3.69 -3.83
N ARG A 191 -22.75 -2.42 -3.60
CA ARG A 191 -23.52 -1.28 -4.13
C ARG A 191 -23.00 -0.78 -5.48
N LEU A 192 -22.56 -1.71 -6.34
CA LEU A 192 -22.26 -1.46 -7.75
C LEU A 192 -23.55 -1.04 -8.47
N ASP A 193 -23.94 0.23 -8.33
CA ASP A 193 -25.00 0.83 -9.13
C ASP A 193 -24.60 0.83 -10.61
N PRO A 194 -25.53 0.48 -11.53
CA PRO A 194 -25.29 0.46 -12.98
C PRO A 194 -24.99 1.84 -13.59
N LEU A 195 -25.20 2.92 -12.84
CA LEU A 195 -24.92 4.31 -13.26
C LEU A 195 -23.43 4.64 -13.23
N SER A 196 -22.64 4.00 -12.37
CA SER A 196 -21.19 3.95 -12.50
C SER A 196 -20.80 2.64 -13.18
N GLN A 197 -21.28 2.41 -14.40
CA GLN A 197 -20.54 1.55 -15.33
C GLN A 197 -19.07 1.92 -15.18
N GLY A 198 -18.24 0.96 -14.77
CA GLY A 198 -16.80 1.09 -14.51
C GLY A 198 -16.04 1.55 -15.75
N ARG A 199 -16.31 2.77 -16.21
CA ARG A 199 -15.58 3.45 -17.25
C ARG A 199 -14.29 3.87 -16.58
N SER A 200 -13.31 2.99 -16.66
CA SER A 200 -11.95 3.32 -16.29
C SER A 200 -11.57 4.62 -17.00
N PHE A 201 -10.73 5.44 -16.40
CA PHE A 201 -10.18 6.64 -17.04
C PHE A 201 -9.61 6.36 -18.45
N LEU A 202 -9.06 5.16 -18.65
CA LEU A 202 -8.64 4.70 -19.97
C LEU A 202 -9.83 4.55 -20.91
N ASP A 203 -10.96 4.05 -20.44
CA ASP A 203 -12.21 3.94 -21.21
C ASP A 203 -12.74 5.31 -21.66
N PHE A 204 -12.61 6.36 -20.84
CA PHE A 204 -12.92 7.74 -21.25
C PHE A 204 -11.95 8.29 -22.31
N LEU A 205 -10.66 7.98 -22.22
CA LEU A 205 -9.67 8.36 -23.22
C LEU A 205 -9.78 7.52 -24.51
N GLN A 206 -10.07 6.24 -24.38
CA GLN A 206 -10.13 5.23 -25.43
C GLN A 206 -11.42 5.37 -26.24
N LYS A 207 -12.54 5.80 -25.63
CA LYS A 207 -13.79 6.08 -26.35
C LYS A 207 -13.70 7.29 -27.29
N ARG A 208 -12.72 8.20 -27.09
CA ARG A 208 -12.41 9.28 -28.05
C ARG A 208 -11.44 8.83 -29.16
N GLY A 209 -10.67 7.76 -28.94
CA GLY A 209 -9.71 7.22 -29.93
C GLY A 209 -10.19 6.02 -30.74
N ASN A 210 -11.13 5.22 -30.22
CA ASN A 210 -11.52 3.92 -30.79
C ASN A 210 -13.05 3.80 -30.99
N GLY A 211 -13.65 4.77 -31.69
CA GLY A 211 -15.00 4.60 -32.26
C GLY A 211 -15.10 3.48 -33.31
N ARG A 212 -13.98 2.84 -33.69
CA ARG A 212 -13.93 1.73 -34.65
C ARG A 212 -12.89 0.69 -34.23
N ARG A 213 -13.27 -0.28 -33.40
CA ARG A 213 -12.79 -1.67 -33.50
C ARG A 213 -13.57 -2.56 -32.53
N LYS A 214 -14.77 -2.93 -32.95
CA LYS A 214 -15.47 -4.08 -32.38
C LYS A 214 -14.84 -5.36 -32.92
N SER A 215 -14.72 -6.34 -32.02
CA SER A 215 -14.86 -7.78 -32.26
C SER A 215 -13.96 -8.41 -33.32
N LEU A 216 -12.80 -8.91 -32.88
CA LEU A 216 -12.21 -10.12 -33.47
C LEU A 216 -11.88 -11.09 -32.33
N SER A 217 -12.94 -11.72 -31.82
CA SER A 217 -12.87 -12.90 -30.96
C SER A 217 -12.46 -14.10 -31.81
N GLY A 218 -11.23 -14.59 -31.59
CA GLY A 218 -10.73 -15.83 -32.16
C GLY A 218 -9.36 -16.18 -31.55
N GLY A 219 -9.09 -17.46 -31.29
CA GLY A 219 -7.82 -17.89 -30.65
C GLY A 219 -6.55 -17.39 -31.37
N PHE A 220 -6.63 -17.11 -32.68
CA PHE A 220 -5.54 -16.53 -33.47
C PHE A 220 -5.21 -15.08 -33.08
N THR A 221 -6.20 -14.25 -32.72
CA THR A 221 -5.93 -12.87 -32.27
C THR A 221 -5.29 -12.85 -30.89
N VAL A 222 -5.62 -13.82 -30.02
CA VAL A 222 -4.97 -13.99 -28.72
C VAL A 222 -3.51 -14.40 -28.90
N ALA A 223 -3.21 -15.37 -29.77
CA ALA A 223 -1.84 -15.80 -30.04
C ALA A 223 -1.00 -14.68 -30.68
N ALA A 224 -1.54 -13.93 -31.64
CA ALA A 224 -0.86 -12.80 -32.26
C ALA A 224 -0.62 -11.66 -31.26
N GLN A 225 -1.58 -11.37 -30.38
CA GLN A 225 -1.39 -10.41 -29.29
C GLN A 225 -0.30 -10.87 -28.33
N LEU A 226 -0.26 -12.16 -27.98
CA LEU A 226 0.77 -12.70 -27.11
C LEU A 226 2.17 -12.51 -27.71
N VAL A 227 2.35 -12.87 -28.98
CA VAL A 227 3.62 -12.66 -29.72
C VAL A 227 3.99 -11.18 -29.75
N MET A 228 3.05 -10.28 -30.07
CA MET A 228 3.31 -8.84 -30.10
C MET A 228 3.70 -8.29 -28.72
N ILE A 229 3.06 -8.75 -27.64
CA ILE A 229 3.41 -8.36 -26.28
C ILE A 229 4.80 -8.88 -25.91
N THR A 230 5.13 -10.14 -26.25
CA THR A 230 6.45 -10.71 -26.00
C THR A 230 7.53 -9.94 -26.75
N LEU A 231 7.28 -9.58 -28.01
CA LEU A 231 8.21 -8.87 -28.87
C LEU A 231 8.40 -7.41 -28.42
N ALA A 232 7.31 -6.71 -28.10
CA ALA A 232 7.37 -5.38 -27.49
C ALA A 232 8.11 -5.42 -26.15
N GLY A 233 7.85 -6.43 -25.31
CA GLY A 233 8.53 -6.64 -24.04
C GLY A 233 10.02 -6.87 -24.20
N THR A 234 10.45 -7.69 -25.15
CA THR A 234 11.88 -7.91 -25.46
C THR A 234 12.54 -6.65 -25.98
N LEU A 235 11.83 -5.87 -26.81
CA LEU A 235 12.36 -4.63 -27.39
C LEU A 235 12.52 -3.55 -26.31
N ILE A 236 11.51 -3.36 -25.45
CA ILE A 236 11.60 -2.48 -24.27
C ILE A 236 12.72 -2.94 -23.34
N SER A 237 12.85 -4.26 -23.11
CA SER A 237 13.88 -4.81 -22.27
C SER A 237 15.29 -4.49 -22.80
N ASN A 238 15.52 -4.75 -24.09
CA ASN A 238 16.83 -4.59 -24.70
C ASN A 238 17.21 -3.13 -24.99
N VAL A 239 16.25 -2.29 -25.39
CA VAL A 239 16.53 -0.90 -25.82
C VAL A 239 16.46 0.08 -24.66
N LEU A 240 15.60 -0.15 -23.67
CA LEU A 240 15.42 0.78 -22.55
C LEU A 240 15.98 0.20 -21.25
N LEU A 241 15.48 -0.95 -20.80
CA LEU A 241 15.81 -1.49 -19.47
C LEU A 241 17.29 -1.86 -19.33
N LEU A 242 17.88 -2.58 -20.29
CA LEU A 242 19.29 -2.97 -20.21
C LEU A 242 20.25 -1.77 -20.22
N PRO A 243 20.09 -0.77 -21.09
CA PRO A 243 20.86 0.46 -21.02
C PRO A 243 20.63 1.23 -19.72
N LEU A 244 19.39 1.35 -19.25
CA LEU A 244 19.07 1.99 -17.96
C LEU A 244 19.75 1.26 -16.79
N TYR A 245 19.77 -0.07 -16.80
CA TYR A 245 20.42 -0.90 -15.79
C TYR A 245 21.95 -0.71 -15.81
N LYS A 246 22.57 -0.70 -16.99
CA LYS A 246 24.00 -0.39 -17.11
C LYS A 246 24.32 1.05 -16.67
N LEU A 247 23.43 2.00 -16.95
CA LEU A 247 23.58 3.38 -16.51
C LEU A 247 23.46 3.50 -14.98
N GLN A 248 22.56 2.75 -14.35
CA GLN A 248 22.43 2.68 -12.89
C GLN A 248 23.70 2.14 -12.23
N LEU A 249 24.31 1.09 -12.81
CA LEU A 249 25.56 0.51 -12.30
C LEU A 249 26.77 1.44 -12.49
N SER A 250 26.88 2.06 -13.66
CA SER A 250 28.08 2.82 -14.04
C SER A 250 28.05 4.27 -13.55
N PHE A 251 26.84 4.84 -13.42
CA PHE A 251 26.61 6.27 -13.19
C PHE A 251 25.40 6.51 -12.27
N PRO A 252 25.44 6.06 -11.00
CA PRO A 252 24.28 6.12 -10.09
C PRO A 252 23.78 7.55 -9.84
N GLY A 253 24.68 8.53 -9.77
CA GLY A 253 24.31 9.95 -9.59
C GLY A 253 23.49 10.52 -10.76
N TYR A 254 23.93 10.27 -11.99
CA TYR A 254 23.22 10.75 -13.20
C TYR A 254 21.90 10.00 -13.42
N PHE A 255 21.89 8.69 -13.14
CA PHE A 255 20.65 7.91 -13.15
C PHE A 255 19.61 8.47 -12.17
N GLY A 256 20.03 8.86 -10.96
CA GLY A 256 19.16 9.50 -9.98
C GLY A 256 18.52 10.80 -10.49
N ILE A 257 19.29 11.66 -11.16
CA ILE A 257 18.79 12.90 -11.76
C ILE A 257 17.79 12.61 -12.88
N LEU A 258 18.11 11.65 -13.77
CA LEU A 258 17.24 11.24 -14.86
C LEU A 258 15.90 10.68 -14.32
N LEU A 259 15.98 9.86 -13.26
CA LEU A 259 14.81 9.29 -12.61
C LEU A 259 13.96 10.37 -11.94
N LEU A 260 14.58 11.34 -11.27
CA LEU A 260 13.87 12.49 -10.71
C LEU A 260 13.15 13.31 -11.80
N ALA A 261 13.82 13.59 -12.92
CA ALA A 261 13.23 14.28 -14.05
C ALA A 261 12.05 13.50 -14.67
N ALA A 262 12.18 12.18 -14.80
CA ALA A 262 11.11 11.31 -15.27
C ALA A 262 9.90 11.33 -14.32
N VAL A 263 10.12 11.26 -13.00
CA VAL A 263 9.06 11.34 -11.99
C VAL A 263 8.33 12.69 -12.04
N ILE A 264 9.07 13.80 -12.17
CA ILE A 264 8.48 15.14 -12.32
C ILE A 264 7.64 15.22 -13.61
N GLY A 265 8.19 14.76 -14.74
CA GLY A 265 7.48 14.73 -16.02
C GLY A 265 6.19 13.91 -15.97
N LEU A 266 6.24 12.74 -15.31
CA LEU A 266 5.07 11.90 -15.08
C LEU A 266 4.02 12.61 -14.22
N GLY A 267 4.46 13.33 -13.18
CA GLY A 267 3.60 14.15 -12.32
C GLY A 267 2.88 15.24 -13.12
N ILE A 268 3.61 16.00 -13.93
CA ILE A 268 3.05 17.05 -14.80
C ILE A 268 2.04 16.44 -15.79
N PHE A 269 2.38 15.30 -16.41
CA PHE A 269 1.49 14.60 -17.34
C PHE A 269 0.16 14.22 -16.67
N TYR A 270 0.19 13.70 -15.45
CA TYR A 270 -1.03 13.35 -14.70
C TYR A 270 -1.85 14.57 -14.29
N LEU A 271 -1.20 15.67 -13.89
CA LEU A 271 -1.89 16.93 -13.56
C LEU A 271 -2.62 17.52 -14.78
N ILE A 272 -1.97 17.55 -15.94
CA ILE A 272 -2.58 18.02 -17.20
C ILE A 272 -3.72 17.09 -17.63
N SER A 273 -3.53 15.78 -17.46
CA SER A 273 -4.55 14.80 -17.80
C SER A 273 -5.79 14.94 -16.89
N TYR A 274 -5.60 15.23 -15.60
CA TYR A 274 -6.69 15.50 -14.68
C TYR A 274 -7.48 16.76 -15.06
N SER A 275 -6.80 17.86 -15.34
CA SER A 275 -7.47 19.12 -15.69
C SER A 275 -8.34 18.99 -16.95
N ARG A 276 -7.89 18.18 -17.93
CA ARG A 276 -8.67 17.85 -19.12
C ARG A 276 -9.93 17.05 -18.82
N VAL A 277 -9.87 16.09 -17.90
CA VAL A 277 -11.02 15.23 -17.55
C VAL A 277 -12.00 15.95 -16.63
N SER A 278 -11.50 16.70 -15.63
CA SER A 278 -12.33 17.49 -14.72
C SER A 278 -13.19 18.53 -15.46
N ALA A 279 -12.65 19.13 -16.53
CA ALA A 279 -13.40 20.00 -17.43
C ALA A 279 -14.56 19.30 -18.18
N MET A 280 -14.46 17.98 -18.41
CA MET A 280 -15.52 17.19 -19.06
C MET A 280 -16.61 16.74 -18.08
N THR A 281 -16.26 16.59 -16.79
CA THR A 281 -17.19 16.16 -15.73
C THR A 281 -17.96 17.35 -15.12
N GLY A 282 -17.61 18.58 -15.48
CA GLY A 282 -18.25 19.79 -14.95
C GLY A 282 -17.92 20.07 -13.47
N GLU A 283 -16.79 19.53 -12.97
CA GLU A 283 -16.37 19.73 -11.59
C GLU A 283 -15.80 21.14 -11.35
N GLU A 284 -16.00 21.67 -10.14
CA GLU A 284 -15.41 22.93 -9.74
C GLU A 284 -13.87 22.85 -9.76
N LYS A 285 -13.23 23.86 -10.34
CA LYS A 285 -11.77 24.01 -10.41
C LYS A 285 -11.20 24.30 -9.02
N SER A 286 -11.01 23.27 -8.20
CA SER A 286 -10.28 23.37 -6.95
C SER A 286 -8.80 23.07 -7.14
N LEU A 287 -7.93 23.90 -6.56
CA LEU A 287 -6.47 23.72 -6.59
C LEU A 287 -6.01 22.41 -5.89
N LEU A 288 -6.84 21.85 -5.00
CA LEU A 288 -6.51 20.65 -4.23
C LEU A 288 -6.86 19.33 -4.95
N ALA A 289 -7.65 19.39 -6.02
CA ALA A 289 -8.11 18.19 -6.72
C ALA A 289 -7.03 17.52 -7.61
N PRO A 290 -6.21 18.27 -8.37
CA PRO A 290 -5.14 17.68 -9.18
C PRO A 290 -4.06 16.93 -8.35
N PRO A 291 -3.56 17.46 -7.21
CA PRO A 291 -2.64 16.73 -6.34
C PRO A 291 -3.25 15.46 -5.75
N ALA A 292 -4.53 15.50 -5.33
CA ALA A 292 -5.22 14.32 -4.80
C ALA A 292 -5.36 13.21 -5.86
N PHE A 293 -5.65 13.59 -7.12
CA PHE A 293 -5.67 12.63 -8.23
C PHE A 293 -4.29 12.04 -8.54
N LEU A 294 -3.23 12.85 -8.49
CA LEU A 294 -1.86 12.35 -8.61
C LEU A 294 -1.54 11.35 -7.50
N GLY A 295 -1.90 11.65 -6.26
CA GLY A 295 -1.77 10.74 -5.12
C GLY A 295 -2.51 9.42 -5.34
N PHE A 296 -3.76 9.47 -5.83
CA PHE A 296 -4.51 8.28 -6.23
C PHE A 296 -3.77 7.45 -7.30
N ARG A 297 -3.20 8.10 -8.32
CA ARG A 297 -2.46 7.42 -9.39
C ARG A 297 -1.19 6.75 -8.91
N ILE A 298 -0.41 7.47 -8.12
CA ILE A 298 0.80 6.92 -7.49
C ILE A 298 0.41 5.72 -6.63
N LEU A 299 -0.59 5.86 -5.76
CA LEU A 299 -1.05 4.77 -4.92
C LEU A 299 -1.52 3.56 -5.74
N SER A 300 -2.39 3.76 -6.72
CA SER A 300 -2.92 2.67 -7.54
C SER A 300 -1.81 1.95 -8.31
N ASN A 301 -0.85 2.68 -8.85
CA ASN A 301 0.28 2.10 -9.56
C ASN A 301 1.21 1.36 -8.60
N THR A 302 1.50 1.93 -7.42
CA THR A 302 2.34 1.29 -6.40
C THR A 302 1.69 0.02 -5.88
N VAL A 303 0.41 0.05 -5.52
CA VAL A 303 -0.32 -1.14 -5.06
C VAL A 303 -0.35 -2.22 -6.14
N PHE A 304 -0.63 -1.84 -7.38
CA PHE A 304 -0.62 -2.78 -8.51
C PHE A 304 0.78 -3.39 -8.73
N LEU A 305 1.83 -2.57 -8.71
CA LEU A 305 3.20 -3.02 -8.89
C LEU A 305 3.63 -3.94 -7.74
N THR A 306 3.33 -3.60 -6.49
CA THR A 306 3.63 -4.42 -5.32
C THR A 306 2.89 -5.75 -5.37
N MET A 307 1.61 -5.76 -5.76
CA MET A 307 0.84 -6.98 -5.97
C MET A 307 1.44 -7.85 -7.09
N LEU A 308 1.85 -7.24 -8.20
CA LEU A 308 2.47 -7.93 -9.32
C LEU A 308 3.81 -8.56 -8.92
N ILE A 309 4.69 -7.79 -8.27
CA ILE A 309 5.96 -8.30 -7.74
C ILE A 309 5.70 -9.41 -6.73
N GLY A 310 4.75 -9.23 -5.81
CA GLY A 310 4.36 -10.25 -4.83
C GLY A 310 3.88 -11.54 -5.51
N ALA A 311 3.02 -11.44 -6.52
CA ALA A 311 2.55 -12.58 -7.29
C ALA A 311 3.71 -13.29 -8.02
N ILE A 312 4.62 -12.54 -8.64
CA ILE A 312 5.82 -13.09 -9.28
C ILE A 312 6.68 -13.83 -8.25
N THR A 313 6.93 -13.23 -7.08
CA THR A 313 7.69 -13.86 -5.99
C THR A 313 7.04 -15.15 -5.50
N VAL A 314 5.72 -15.18 -5.34
CA VAL A 314 4.98 -16.40 -4.95
C VAL A 314 5.11 -17.48 -6.02
N VAL A 315 5.02 -17.13 -7.30
CA VAL A 315 5.19 -18.07 -8.41
C VAL A 315 6.60 -18.64 -8.42
N ILE A 316 7.63 -17.78 -8.35
CA ILE A 316 9.04 -18.21 -8.29
C ILE A 316 9.27 -19.10 -7.06
N GLY A 317 8.77 -18.69 -5.89
CA GLY A 317 8.87 -19.46 -4.66
C GLY A 317 8.22 -20.83 -4.79
N THR A 318 7.03 -20.91 -5.37
CA THR A 318 6.35 -22.19 -5.63
C THR A 318 7.15 -23.08 -6.58
N ILE A 319 7.71 -22.53 -7.66
CA ILE A 319 8.55 -23.28 -8.61
C ILE A 319 9.79 -23.83 -7.91
N VAL A 320 10.47 -23.01 -7.11
CA VAL A 320 11.67 -23.42 -6.35
C VAL A 320 11.32 -24.51 -5.34
N THR A 321 10.24 -24.34 -4.57
CA THR A 321 9.79 -25.35 -3.60
C THR A 321 9.42 -26.67 -4.27
N LEU A 322 8.71 -26.64 -5.41
CA LEU A 322 8.41 -27.85 -6.19
C LEU A 322 9.67 -28.51 -6.73
N ALA A 323 10.66 -27.73 -7.18
CA ALA A 323 11.94 -28.26 -7.64
C ALA A 323 12.70 -28.96 -6.50
N ILE A 324 12.74 -28.36 -5.30
CA ILE A 324 13.35 -28.98 -4.11
C ILE A 324 12.61 -30.27 -3.74
N LEU A 325 11.28 -30.25 -3.66
CA LEU A 325 10.48 -31.44 -3.36
C LEU A 325 10.72 -32.57 -4.38
N ASN A 326 10.88 -32.23 -5.66
CA ASN A 326 11.18 -33.21 -6.70
C ASN A 326 12.60 -33.80 -6.54
N ILE A 327 13.59 -32.98 -6.21
CA ILE A 327 14.95 -33.45 -5.89
C ILE A 327 14.92 -34.38 -4.69
N ASP A 328 14.20 -34.01 -3.62
CA ASP A 328 14.08 -34.83 -2.41
C ASP A 328 13.41 -36.18 -2.69
N LEU A 329 12.37 -36.21 -3.53
CA LEU A 329 11.71 -37.45 -3.95
C LEU A 329 12.63 -38.34 -4.81
N LEU A 330 13.42 -37.74 -5.71
CA LEU A 330 14.38 -38.48 -6.54
C LEU A 330 15.57 -39.03 -5.74
N GLN A 331 15.99 -38.33 -4.67
CA GLN A 331 16.96 -38.83 -3.71
C GLN A 331 16.36 -39.96 -2.85
N ALA A 332 15.13 -39.80 -2.37
CA ALA A 332 14.43 -40.81 -1.56
C ALA A 332 14.16 -42.11 -2.34
N THR A 333 13.97 -42.03 -3.65
CA THR A 333 13.79 -43.18 -4.54
C THR A 333 15.11 -43.77 -5.07
N SER A 334 16.27 -43.30 -4.57
CA SER A 334 17.62 -43.75 -4.95
C SER A 334 17.98 -43.60 -6.44
N VAL A 335 17.20 -42.81 -7.19
CA VAL A 335 17.47 -42.48 -8.60
C VAL A 335 18.62 -41.47 -8.71
N LEU A 336 18.79 -40.63 -7.70
CA LEU A 336 19.88 -39.66 -7.57
C LEU A 336 20.71 -39.96 -6.32
N SER A 337 22.02 -40.16 -6.48
CA SER A 337 22.95 -40.26 -5.36
C SER A 337 23.05 -38.90 -4.66
N ALA A 338 22.86 -38.87 -3.33
CA ALA A 338 22.98 -37.65 -2.53
C ALA A 338 24.36 -37.01 -2.73
N VAL A 339 24.39 -35.81 -3.32
CA VAL A 339 25.61 -35.00 -3.38
C VAL A 339 25.78 -34.39 -1.99
N LYS A 340 26.77 -34.89 -1.23
CA LYS A 340 27.18 -34.27 0.05
C LYS A 340 27.74 -32.88 -0.23
N GLY A 341 27.01 -31.82 0.15
CA GLY A 341 27.58 -30.47 0.22
C GLY A 341 26.70 -29.31 -0.25
N LEU A 342 25.38 -29.36 -0.07
CA LEU A 342 24.50 -28.19 -0.14
C LEU A 342 23.87 -27.94 1.24
#